data_AF-A0A1H8J2S0-F1
#
_entry.id   AF-A0A1H8J2S0-F1
#
_cell.length_a   1.000
_cell.length_b   1.000
_cell.length_c   1.000
_cell.angle_alpha   90.00
_cell.angle_beta   90.00
_cell.angle_gamma   90.00
#
_symmetry.space_group_name_H-M   'P 1'
#
loop_
_entity.id
_entity.type
_entity.pdbx_description
1 polymer ?
#
loop_
_entity_poly.entity_id
_entity_poly.type
_entity_poly.pdbx_seq_one_letter_code
_entity_poly.pdbx_strand_id
1 'polypeptide(L)'
;MKTAVKAVLGATALLVATGVAVTWPVLAEVMEDRSRCAEGYDLVAEALEPFDVLEARPPGAVAAGGRESSCDGDDHAVSVGQSYRPGPAYDEQGEIEPFYRALALRRGWRVEPAPDGAEEEPCLVRDVGKRQVTLALWFPPGGDYHVSVSTWPC
;
A
#
# COMPACT_ATOMS: atom_id res chain seq x y z
N MET A 1 46.52 -64.55 -28.25
CA MET A 1 47.72 -64.03 -27.55
C MET A 1 47.52 -62.55 -27.27
N LYS A 2 47.64 -62.15 -25.98
CA LYS A 2 48.11 -60.84 -25.45
C LYS A 2 47.26 -59.60 -25.83
N THR A 3 46.74 -58.75 -24.95
CA THR A 3 46.79 -58.59 -23.48
C THR A 3 45.71 -57.58 -23.11
N ALA A 4 45.07 -57.76 -21.95
CA ALA A 4 44.20 -56.75 -21.34
C ALA A 4 45.00 -55.50 -20.93
N VAL A 5 44.41 -54.32 -21.08
CA VAL A 5 44.83 -53.12 -20.35
C VAL A 5 43.65 -52.67 -19.50
N LYS A 6 43.76 -52.92 -18.19
CA LYS A 6 42.97 -52.26 -17.16
C LYS A 6 43.53 -50.86 -16.97
N ALA A 7 42.69 -49.83 -17.00
CA ALA A 7 42.97 -48.55 -16.39
C ALA A 7 41.83 -48.20 -15.43
N VAL A 8 42.21 -48.14 -14.16
CA VAL A 8 41.44 -47.74 -12.98
C VAL A 8 41.53 -46.21 -12.85
N LEU A 9 40.58 -45.61 -12.14
CA LEU A 9 40.54 -44.24 -11.59
C LEU A 9 39.92 -43.20 -12.55
N GLY A 10 38.96 -42.38 -12.15
CA GLY A 10 38.50 -42.07 -10.81
C GLY A 10 37.06 -41.55 -10.82
N ALA A 11 36.35 -41.88 -9.75
CA ALA A 11 35.09 -41.27 -9.40
C ALA A 11 35.30 -39.76 -9.19
N THR A 12 34.46 -38.95 -9.81
CA THR A 12 34.14 -37.61 -9.30
C THR A 12 32.68 -37.33 -9.62
N ALA A 13 31.80 -38.11 -9.02
CA ALA A 13 30.45 -37.65 -8.72
C ALA A 13 30.58 -36.60 -7.61
N LEU A 14 30.89 -35.35 -7.96
CA LEU A 14 30.77 -34.25 -7.02
C LEU A 14 29.30 -33.87 -6.95
N LEU A 15 28.68 -34.33 -5.88
CA LEU A 15 27.39 -33.87 -5.36
C LEU A 15 27.33 -32.33 -5.38
N VAL A 16 26.61 -31.75 -6.33
CA VAL A 16 26.00 -30.42 -6.13
C VAL A 16 24.67 -30.66 -5.44
N ALA A 17 24.76 -31.06 -4.17
CA ALA A 17 23.63 -31.23 -3.25
C ALA A 17 23.82 -30.34 -2.02
N THR A 18 24.43 -29.17 -2.21
CA THR A 18 24.69 -28.18 -1.16
C THR A 18 24.29 -26.81 -1.71
N GLY A 19 22.99 -26.50 -1.66
CA GLY A 19 22.55 -25.16 -2.07
C GLY A 19 21.07 -24.84 -1.99
N VAL A 20 20.23 -25.63 -1.30
CA VAL A 20 18.77 -25.35 -1.26
C VAL A 20 18.23 -25.15 0.16
N ALA A 21 19.01 -25.40 1.22
CA ALA A 21 18.47 -25.39 2.58
C ALA A 21 18.59 -24.06 3.35
N VAL A 22 19.34 -23.07 2.84
CA VAL A 22 19.61 -21.81 3.61
C VAL A 22 18.95 -20.57 3.00
N THR A 23 18.40 -20.65 1.78
CA THR A 23 17.64 -19.56 1.17
C THR A 23 16.13 -19.67 1.40
N TRP A 24 15.66 -20.83 1.87
CA TRP A 24 14.23 -21.09 2.06
C TRP A 24 13.52 -20.18 3.08
N PRO A 25 14.09 -19.87 4.26
CA PRO A 25 13.40 -19.00 5.23
C PRO A 25 13.30 -17.56 4.72
N VAL A 26 14.37 -17.03 4.11
CA VAL A 26 14.37 -15.66 3.55
C VAL A 26 13.39 -15.54 2.37
N LEU A 27 13.30 -16.58 1.51
CA LEU A 27 12.34 -16.57 0.41
C LEU A 27 10.89 -16.72 0.89
N ALA A 28 10.64 -17.49 1.97
CA ALA A 28 9.32 -17.62 2.58
C ALA A 28 8.87 -16.29 3.22
N GLU A 29 9.76 -15.62 3.95
CA GLU A 29 9.50 -14.31 4.56
C GLU A 29 9.21 -13.24 3.50
N VAL A 30 10.00 -13.17 2.41
CA VAL A 30 9.76 -12.24 1.30
C VAL A 30 8.46 -12.54 0.55
N MET A 31 8.09 -13.81 0.42
CA MET A 31 6.83 -14.20 -0.22
C MET A 31 5.61 -13.91 0.67
N GLU A 32 5.73 -14.11 1.99
CA GLU A 32 4.68 -13.81 2.95
C GLU A 32 4.46 -12.30 3.11
N ASP A 33 5.53 -11.51 3.11
CA ASP A 33 5.46 -10.06 3.09
C ASP A 33 4.73 -9.56 1.82
N ARG A 34 5.11 -10.10 0.67
CA ARG A 34 4.47 -9.77 -0.62
C ARG A 34 3.00 -10.18 -0.68
N SER A 35 2.62 -11.31 -0.07
CA SER A 35 1.23 -11.77 -0.08
C SER A 35 0.35 -10.93 0.85
N ARG A 36 0.86 -10.52 2.00
CA ARG A 36 0.14 -9.62 2.93
C ARG A 36 -0.09 -8.24 2.33
N CYS A 37 0.91 -7.66 1.66
CA CYS A 37 0.72 -6.42 0.92
C CYS A 37 -0.33 -6.58 -0.20
N ALA A 38 -0.35 -7.71 -0.91
CA ALA A 38 -1.33 -7.95 -1.97
C ALA A 38 -2.77 -7.96 -1.42
N GLU A 39 -3.02 -8.64 -0.30
CA GLU A 39 -4.33 -8.63 0.37
C GLU A 39 -4.73 -7.22 0.80
N GLY A 40 -3.78 -6.44 1.34
CA GLY A 40 -4.01 -5.03 1.67
C GLY A 40 -4.45 -4.21 0.46
N TYR A 41 -3.79 -4.36 -0.69
CA TYR A 41 -4.15 -3.64 -1.91
C TYR A 41 -5.52 -4.03 -2.45
N ASP A 42 -5.92 -5.29 -2.33
CA ASP A 42 -7.26 -5.75 -2.69
C ASP A 42 -8.33 -5.08 -1.82
N LEU A 43 -8.09 -4.94 -0.50
CA LEU A 43 -8.98 -4.22 0.42
C LEU A 43 -9.12 -2.74 0.03
N VAL A 44 -8.00 -2.08 -0.30
CA VAL A 44 -8.01 -0.69 -0.75
C VAL A 44 -8.77 -0.55 -2.07
N ALA A 45 -8.55 -1.45 -3.03
CA ALA A 45 -9.25 -1.46 -4.30
C ALA A 45 -10.78 -1.61 -4.10
N GLU A 46 -11.21 -2.58 -3.28
CA GLU A 46 -12.62 -2.79 -2.97
C GLU A 46 -13.24 -1.58 -2.24
N ALA A 47 -12.49 -0.91 -1.35
CA ALA A 47 -12.95 0.31 -0.71
C ALA A 47 -13.10 1.51 -1.65
N LEU A 48 -12.37 1.51 -2.76
CA LEU A 48 -12.51 2.49 -3.84
C LEU A 48 -13.63 2.14 -4.82
N GLU A 49 -14.19 0.93 -4.76
CA GLU A 49 -15.40 0.59 -5.51
C GLU A 49 -16.66 1.00 -4.74
N PRO A 50 -17.72 1.55 -5.38
CA PRO A 50 -17.85 1.88 -6.80
C PRO A 50 -17.40 3.31 -7.16
N PHE A 51 -16.79 4.04 -6.22
CA PHE A 51 -16.40 5.43 -6.42
C PHE A 51 -15.00 5.68 -5.88
N ASP A 52 -14.08 5.93 -6.80
CA ASP A 52 -12.69 6.19 -6.48
C ASP A 52 -12.53 7.62 -5.96
N VAL A 53 -12.46 7.75 -4.63
CA VAL A 53 -12.27 9.05 -3.97
C VAL A 53 -10.94 9.69 -4.36
N LEU A 54 -9.94 8.91 -4.77
CA LEU A 54 -8.63 9.43 -5.16
C LEU A 54 -8.65 10.10 -6.53
N GLU A 55 -9.64 9.82 -7.39
CA GLU A 55 -9.84 10.52 -8.66
C GLU A 55 -10.67 11.80 -8.51
N ALA A 56 -11.34 11.96 -7.38
CA ALA A 56 -12.09 13.17 -7.10
C ALA A 56 -11.14 14.32 -6.79
N ARG A 57 -11.53 15.54 -7.13
CA ARG A 57 -10.78 16.75 -6.81
C ARG A 57 -11.68 17.97 -6.74
N PRO A 58 -11.38 18.96 -5.87
CA PRO A 58 -12.05 20.24 -5.91
C PRO A 58 -11.92 20.92 -7.29
N PRO A 59 -12.86 21.80 -7.67
CA PRO A 59 -12.79 22.54 -8.92
C PRO A 59 -11.45 23.27 -9.10
N GLY A 60 -10.81 23.08 -10.26
CA GLY A 60 -9.55 23.72 -10.60
C GLY A 60 -8.29 23.02 -10.08
N ALA A 61 -8.41 22.04 -9.18
CA ALA A 61 -7.27 21.23 -8.78
C ALA A 61 -6.80 20.31 -9.92
N VAL A 62 -5.49 20.07 -9.99
CA VAL A 62 -4.84 19.30 -11.05
C VAL A 62 -3.95 18.21 -10.44
N ALA A 63 -3.96 17.00 -11.00
CA ALA A 63 -3.11 15.92 -10.51
C ALA A 63 -1.63 16.32 -10.60
N ALA A 64 -0.89 16.12 -9.52
CA ALA A 64 0.53 16.35 -9.41
C ALA A 64 1.26 15.00 -9.43
N GLY A 65 1.47 14.45 -10.63
CA GLY A 65 2.07 13.12 -10.81
C GLY A 65 1.03 12.00 -10.97
N GLY A 66 1.52 10.76 -10.90
CA GLY A 66 0.69 9.56 -10.98
C GLY A 66 0.19 9.08 -9.61
N ARG A 67 -0.60 8.01 -9.63
CA ARG A 67 -1.01 7.30 -8.41
C ARG A 67 0.20 6.62 -7.78
N GLU A 68 0.33 6.77 -6.47
CA GLU A 68 1.41 6.21 -5.68
C GLU A 68 0.87 5.06 -4.82
N SER A 69 1.70 4.06 -4.57
CA SER A 69 1.36 2.93 -3.71
C SER A 69 2.54 2.60 -2.82
N SER A 70 2.30 2.34 -1.54
CA SER A 70 3.30 1.86 -0.60
C SER A 70 2.78 0.66 0.19
N CYS A 71 3.71 -0.19 0.61
CA CYS A 71 3.48 -1.20 1.64
C CYS A 71 4.60 -1.03 2.67
N ASP A 72 4.22 -0.86 3.93
CA ASP A 72 5.15 -0.83 5.04
C ASP A 72 5.58 -2.27 5.37
N GLY A 73 6.89 -2.51 5.51
CA GLY A 73 7.43 -3.86 5.72
C GLY A 73 7.24 -4.39 7.15
N ASP A 74 6.97 -3.52 8.12
CA ASP A 74 6.90 -3.90 9.53
C ASP A 74 5.48 -4.32 9.95
N ASP A 75 4.46 -3.57 9.52
CA ASP A 75 3.06 -3.83 9.85
C ASP A 75 2.21 -4.28 8.65
N HIS A 76 2.82 -4.33 7.46
CA HIS A 76 2.16 -4.65 6.19
C HIS A 76 1.00 -3.72 5.87
N ALA A 77 0.98 -2.51 6.43
CA ALA A 77 -0.02 -1.53 6.08
C ALA A 77 0.27 -1.00 4.68
N VAL A 78 -0.75 -1.08 3.81
CA VAL A 78 -0.66 -0.53 2.47
C VAL A 78 -1.31 0.83 2.39
N SER A 79 -0.84 1.64 1.46
CA SER A 79 -1.53 2.86 1.07
C SER A 79 -1.54 3.03 -0.45
N VAL A 80 -2.60 3.64 -0.96
CA VAL A 80 -2.70 4.11 -2.34
C VAL A 80 -3.13 5.57 -2.29
N GLY A 81 -2.42 6.44 -2.98
CA GLY A 81 -2.66 7.87 -2.92
C GLY A 81 -2.49 8.61 -4.23
N GLN A 82 -2.98 9.84 -4.25
CA GLN A 82 -2.86 10.77 -5.36
C GLN A 82 -2.59 12.18 -4.83
N SER A 83 -1.53 12.78 -5.36
CA SER A 83 -1.19 14.18 -5.09
C SER A 83 -1.87 15.11 -6.09
N TYR A 84 -2.22 16.30 -5.61
CA TYR A 84 -2.91 17.33 -6.38
C TYR A 84 -2.33 18.70 -6.06
N ARG A 85 -2.25 19.53 -7.09
CA ARG A 85 -2.05 20.97 -6.93
C ARG A 85 -3.41 21.65 -6.79
N PRO A 86 -3.64 22.47 -5.74
CA PRO A 86 -4.89 23.20 -5.60
C PRO A 86 -5.06 24.20 -6.76
N GLY A 87 -6.32 24.45 -7.11
CA GLY A 87 -6.67 25.52 -8.03
C GLY A 87 -6.81 26.86 -7.28
N PRO A 88 -6.80 27.99 -7.99
CA PRO A 88 -6.75 29.35 -7.41
C PRO A 88 -7.93 29.73 -6.49
N ALA A 89 -8.98 28.92 -6.45
CA ALA A 89 -10.14 29.11 -5.57
C ALA A 89 -10.05 28.28 -4.27
N TYR A 90 -9.04 27.41 -4.16
CA TYR A 90 -8.84 26.43 -3.09
C TYR A 90 -7.41 26.52 -2.53
N ASP A 91 -6.81 27.71 -2.58
CA ASP A 91 -5.46 27.98 -2.07
C ASP A 91 -5.40 27.90 -0.52
N GLU A 92 -6.53 27.72 0.15
CA GLU A 92 -6.65 27.55 1.58
C GLU A 92 -7.00 26.09 1.93
N GLN A 93 -6.16 25.46 2.75
CA GLN A 93 -6.32 24.07 3.25
C GLN A 93 -7.74 23.79 3.78
N GLY A 94 -8.37 24.81 4.39
CA GLY A 94 -9.68 24.71 5.03
C GLY A 94 -10.86 24.37 4.11
N GLU A 95 -10.71 24.44 2.78
CA GLU A 95 -11.77 24.08 1.83
C GLU A 95 -11.59 22.67 1.22
N ILE A 96 -10.37 22.12 1.27
CA ILE A 96 -10.05 20.80 0.69
C ILE A 96 -10.54 19.68 1.61
N GLU A 97 -10.31 19.79 2.92
CA GLU A 97 -10.77 18.81 3.91
C GLU A 97 -12.30 18.66 3.92
N PRO A 98 -13.11 19.74 4.01
CA PRO A 98 -14.56 19.61 3.92
C PRO A 98 -15.04 18.98 2.60
N PHE A 99 -14.37 19.26 1.48
CA PHE A 99 -14.69 18.65 0.19
C PHE A 99 -14.59 17.12 0.25
N TYR A 100 -13.45 16.59 0.70
CA TYR A 100 -13.23 15.15 0.79
C TYR A 100 -14.08 14.50 1.87
N ARG A 101 -14.23 15.15 3.03
CA ARG A 101 -15.11 14.66 4.10
C ARG A 101 -16.56 14.51 3.64
N ALA A 102 -17.11 15.56 3.01
CA ALA A 102 -18.48 15.50 2.49
C ALA A 102 -18.63 14.46 1.38
N LEU A 103 -17.61 14.31 0.53
CA LEU A 103 -17.60 13.32 -0.53
C LEU A 103 -17.58 11.88 0.02
N ALA A 104 -16.68 11.58 0.95
CA ALA A 104 -16.54 10.28 1.58
C ALA A 104 -17.85 9.88 2.28
N LEU A 105 -18.43 10.79 3.08
CA LEU A 105 -19.71 10.55 3.78
C LEU A 105 -20.85 10.23 2.81
N ARG A 106 -20.97 10.97 1.69
CA ARG A 106 -21.97 10.66 0.65
C ARG A 106 -21.77 9.30 -0.02
N ARG A 107 -20.56 8.74 0.07
CA ARG A 107 -20.18 7.44 -0.50
C ARG A 107 -20.14 6.31 0.53
N GLY A 108 -20.72 6.54 1.71
CA GLY A 108 -20.88 5.50 2.74
C GLY A 108 -19.67 5.31 3.65
N TRP A 109 -18.69 6.20 3.59
CA TRP A 109 -17.65 6.28 4.61
C TRP A 109 -18.25 6.83 5.91
N ARG A 110 -17.63 6.52 7.03
CA ARG A 110 -18.04 6.95 8.36
C ARG A 110 -16.91 7.68 9.05
N VAL A 111 -17.26 8.57 9.98
CA VAL A 111 -16.28 9.26 10.82
C VAL A 111 -16.06 8.41 12.06
N GLU A 112 -14.80 8.09 12.35
CA GLU A 112 -14.39 7.52 13.63
C GLU A 112 -13.62 8.55 14.45
N PRO A 113 -13.82 8.56 15.78
CA PRO A 113 -13.00 9.40 16.65
C PRO A 113 -11.54 8.96 16.53
N ALA A 114 -10.63 9.94 16.57
CA ALA A 114 -9.22 9.61 16.77
C ALA A 114 -9.05 8.84 18.10
N PRO A 115 -8.07 7.93 18.20
CA PRO A 115 -7.79 7.19 19.42
C PRO A 115 -7.59 8.14 20.61
N ASP A 116 -8.10 7.73 21.77
CA ASP A 116 -8.13 8.55 22.98
C ASP A 116 -6.75 9.15 23.31
N GLY A 117 -6.69 10.49 23.38
CA GLY A 117 -5.48 11.23 23.75
C GLY A 117 -4.62 11.72 22.58
N ALA A 118 -4.99 11.42 21.34
CA ALA A 118 -4.40 12.06 20.18
C ALA A 118 -5.07 13.44 19.96
N GLU A 119 -4.27 14.50 19.72
CA GLU A 119 -4.78 15.79 19.19
C GLU A 119 -5.17 15.68 17.70
N GLU A 120 -5.41 14.46 17.23
CA GLU A 120 -5.61 14.13 15.83
C GLU A 120 -7.05 14.36 15.41
N GLU A 121 -7.20 14.68 14.12
CA GLU A 121 -8.50 14.82 13.50
C GLU A 121 -9.21 13.46 13.39
N PRO A 122 -10.55 13.44 13.45
CA PRO A 122 -11.29 12.19 13.34
C PRO A 122 -11.11 11.57 11.95
N CYS A 123 -10.87 10.26 11.90
CA CYS A 123 -10.59 9.56 10.65
C CYS A 123 -11.87 9.32 9.83
N LEU A 124 -11.70 9.27 8.52
CA LEU A 124 -12.73 8.78 7.61
C LEU A 124 -12.42 7.32 7.30
N VAL A 125 -13.34 6.44 7.65
CA VAL A 125 -13.12 5.00 7.51
C VAL A 125 -14.21 4.33 6.70
N ARG A 126 -13.89 3.20 6.10
CA ARG A 126 -14.83 2.34 5.39
C ARG A 126 -14.54 0.89 5.71
N ASP A 127 -15.60 0.16 6.04
CA ASP A 127 -15.50 -1.27 6.29
C ASP A 127 -15.55 -2.04 4.96
N VAL A 128 -14.59 -2.95 4.80
CA VAL A 128 -14.47 -3.90 3.69
C VAL A 128 -14.40 -5.30 4.29
N GLY A 129 -15.51 -6.03 4.20
CA GLY A 129 -15.66 -7.30 4.91
C GLY A 129 -15.56 -7.15 6.43
N LYS A 130 -14.47 -7.64 7.02
CA LYS A 130 -14.17 -7.53 8.47
C LYS A 130 -13.00 -6.61 8.77
N ARG A 131 -12.51 -5.90 7.75
CA ARG A 131 -11.34 -5.03 7.82
C ARG A 131 -11.79 -3.61 7.58
N GLN A 132 -10.99 -2.67 8.05
CA GLN A 132 -11.22 -1.26 7.87
C GLN A 132 -10.12 -0.67 7.00
N VAL A 133 -10.50 0.27 6.15
CA VAL A 133 -9.56 1.18 5.48
C VAL A 133 -9.86 2.61 5.88
N THR A 134 -8.84 3.45 5.81
CA THR A 134 -8.87 4.83 6.26
C THR A 134 -8.55 5.74 5.08
N LEU A 135 -9.26 6.86 4.97
CA LEU A 135 -9.01 7.95 4.04
C LEU A 135 -8.33 9.07 4.82
N ALA A 136 -7.15 9.46 4.35
CA ALA A 136 -6.35 10.52 4.95
C ALA A 136 -6.07 11.63 3.93
N LEU A 137 -5.91 12.84 4.46
CA LEU A 137 -5.42 14.00 3.73
C LEU A 137 -4.11 14.45 4.37
N TRP A 138 -3.13 14.81 3.55
CA TRP A 138 -1.86 15.34 4.00
C TRP A 138 -1.46 16.56 3.16
N PHE A 139 -0.96 17.60 3.82
CA PHE A 139 -0.56 18.86 3.18
C PHE A 139 0.96 19.06 3.31
N PRO A 140 1.76 18.50 2.38
CA PRO A 140 3.19 18.71 2.41
C PRO A 140 3.57 20.20 2.23
N PRO A 141 4.76 20.61 2.73
CA PRO A 141 5.33 21.89 2.35
C PRO A 141 5.48 21.99 0.82
N GLY A 142 5.03 23.08 0.22
CA GLY A 142 5.09 23.27 -1.24
C GLY A 142 3.73 23.51 -1.89
N GLY A 143 2.64 23.41 -1.13
CA GLY A 143 1.30 23.84 -1.55
C GLY A 143 0.49 22.79 -2.31
N ASP A 144 1.08 21.65 -2.66
CA ASP A 144 0.31 20.49 -3.11
C ASP A 144 -0.35 19.80 -1.90
N TYR A 145 -1.41 19.02 -2.13
CA TYR A 145 -2.05 18.17 -1.12
C TYR A 145 -2.10 16.72 -1.61
N HIS A 146 -2.07 15.78 -0.68
CA HIS A 146 -2.09 14.35 -0.94
C HIS A 146 -3.34 13.74 -0.31
N VAL A 147 -4.04 12.91 -1.07
CA VAL A 147 -5.14 12.10 -0.56
C VAL A 147 -4.76 10.64 -0.69
N SER A 148 -4.92 9.87 0.37
CA SER A 148 -4.60 8.45 0.39
C SER A 148 -5.69 7.62 1.05
N VAL A 149 -5.84 6.40 0.56
CA VAL A 149 -6.59 5.34 1.22
C VAL A 149 -5.60 4.28 1.68
N SER A 150 -5.69 3.86 2.94
CA SER A 150 -4.74 2.93 3.52
C SER A 150 -5.43 1.92 4.44
N THR A 151 -4.71 0.84 4.76
CA THR A 151 -5.12 -0.10 5.81
C THR A 151 -4.57 0.28 7.19
N TRP A 152 -3.98 1.48 7.32
CA TRP A 152 -3.56 2.00 8.61
C TRP A 152 -4.79 2.21 9.49
N PRO A 153 -4.78 1.72 10.73
CA PRO A 153 -5.86 1.99 11.67
C PRO A 153 -5.97 3.50 11.90
N CYS A 154 -7.21 3.94 12.13
CA CYS A 154 -7.42 5.05 13.06
C CYS A 154 -7.05 4.52 14.46
#